data_AF-A0A9D4PQ34-F1
#
_entry.id   AF-A0A9D4PQ34-F1
#
_cell.length_a   1.000
_cell.length_b   1.000
_cell.length_c   1.000
_cell.angle_alpha   90.00
_cell.angle_beta   90.00
_cell.angle_gamma   90.00
#
_symmetry.space_group_name_H-M   'P 1'
#
loop_
_entity.id
_entity.type
_entity.pdbx_description
1 polymer ?
#
loop_
_entity_poly.entity_id
_entity_poly.type
_entity_poly.pdbx_seq_one_letter_code
_entity_poly.pdbx_strand_id
1 'polypeptide(L)'
;MVGQRSRRPCSSNGATEDNILQVWEAYREVKRDMASVVQKKMRAINVRLLQDIKKAGKDAARKFWQYIRSQQPTLPQTQAGIQDPDTGHALSEEECLRLVEKHFSAKFQSLENEIKSTDPEPRMSLHPCATITTRELERAIKHLSGSTAAGLHGIPALLIKKMG
;
A
#
# COMPACT_ATOMS: atom_id res chain seq x y z
N MET A 1 7.22 -23.26 -21.01
CA MET A 1 6.37 -22.75 -22.10
C MET A 1 6.46 -21.23 -22.12
N VAL A 2 7.18 -20.66 -23.07
CA VAL A 2 7.37 -19.21 -23.21
C VAL A 2 6.21 -18.68 -24.06
N GLY A 3 5.35 -17.84 -23.47
CA GLY A 3 4.23 -17.22 -24.16
C GLY A 3 4.74 -16.34 -25.30
N GLN A 4 4.54 -16.77 -26.54
CA GLN A 4 4.87 -16.00 -27.74
C GLN A 4 3.99 -14.74 -27.77
N ARG A 5 4.59 -13.59 -27.49
CA ARG A 5 3.94 -12.28 -27.67
C ARG A 5 3.90 -12.00 -29.17
N SER A 6 2.73 -12.24 -29.78
CA SER A 6 2.43 -11.97 -31.19
C SER A 6 2.90 -10.56 -31.58
N ARG A 7 3.95 -10.49 -32.42
CA ARG A 7 4.37 -9.26 -33.09
C ARG A 7 3.38 -9.02 -34.23
N ARG A 8 2.45 -8.08 -34.05
CA ARG A 8 1.59 -7.62 -35.15
C ARG A 8 2.47 -6.90 -36.18
N PRO A 9 2.36 -7.18 -37.48
CA PRO A 9 3.05 -6.41 -38.50
C PRO A 9 2.39 -5.02 -38.57
N CYS A 10 3.15 -3.97 -38.24
CA CYS A 10 2.73 -2.60 -38.43
C CYS A 10 2.68 -2.32 -39.94
N SER A 11 1.47 -2.27 -40.49
CA SER A 11 1.24 -1.84 -41.87
C SER A 11 1.25 -0.32 -41.96
N SER A 12 2.09 0.17 -42.88
CA SER A 12 1.92 1.37 -43.72
C SER A 12 1.65 2.71 -43.04
N ASN A 13 2.56 3.15 -42.16
CA ASN A 13 2.94 4.56 -42.05
C ASN A 13 4.44 4.57 -41.77
N GLY A 14 5.23 5.24 -42.62
CA GLY A 14 6.70 5.25 -42.60
C GLY A 14 7.33 5.93 -41.38
N ALA A 15 6.87 5.61 -40.18
CA ALA A 15 7.54 5.92 -38.94
C ALA A 15 8.61 4.85 -38.69
N THR A 16 9.87 5.26 -38.74
CA THR A 16 11.01 4.44 -38.32
C THR A 16 10.77 3.93 -36.89
N GLU A 17 11.26 2.75 -36.54
CA GLU A 17 11.10 2.19 -35.19
C GLU A 17 11.55 3.18 -34.09
N ASP A 18 12.58 3.98 -34.38
CA ASP A 18 13.08 5.05 -33.52
C ASP A 18 12.04 6.15 -33.23
N ASN A 19 11.21 6.52 -34.23
CA ASN A 19 10.15 7.51 -34.04
C ASN A 19 9.05 6.95 -33.13
N ILE A 20 8.76 5.66 -33.22
CA ILE A 20 7.76 5.00 -32.37
C ILE A 20 8.27 4.93 -30.91
N LEU A 21 9.56 4.64 -30.72
CA LEU A 21 10.19 4.63 -29.40
C LEU A 21 10.19 6.02 -28.76
N GLN A 22 10.54 7.08 -29.51
CA GLN A 22 10.52 8.45 -29.01
C GLN A 22 9.12 8.90 -28.58
N VAL A 23 8.10 8.64 -29.40
CA VAL A 23 6.70 8.98 -29.06
C VAL A 23 6.23 8.19 -27.83
N TRP A 24 6.66 6.94 -27.70
CA TRP A 24 6.35 6.11 -26.54
C TRP A 24 7.01 6.61 -25.25
N GLU A 25 8.26 7.06 -25.32
CA GLU A 25 8.96 7.67 -24.18
C GLU A 25 8.31 8.97 -23.76
N ALA A 26 8.00 9.86 -24.70
CA ALA A 26 7.28 11.10 -24.43
C ALA A 26 5.92 10.84 -23.77
N TYR A 27 5.17 9.85 -24.24
CA TYR A 27 3.92 9.42 -23.59
C TYR A 27 4.15 8.95 -22.15
N ARG A 28 5.21 8.17 -21.89
CA ARG A 28 5.52 7.68 -20.54
C ARG A 28 5.90 8.81 -19.59
N GLU A 29 6.64 9.82 -20.07
CA GLU A 29 6.98 11.00 -19.28
C GLU A 29 5.72 11.78 -18.90
N VAL A 30 4.88 12.12 -19.87
CA VAL A 30 3.61 12.80 -19.63
C VAL A 30 2.72 12.00 -18.67
N LYS A 31 2.68 10.68 -18.81
CA LYS A 31 1.93 9.80 -17.91
C LYS A 31 2.45 9.85 -16.46
N ARG A 32 3.78 9.87 -16.28
CA ARG A 32 4.40 9.98 -14.95
C ARG A 32 4.14 11.34 -14.33
N ASP A 33 4.26 12.40 -15.11
CA ASP A 33 4.02 13.77 -14.65
C ASP A 33 2.56 13.94 -14.24
N MET A 34 1.63 13.44 -15.04
CA MET A 34 0.21 13.45 -14.71
C MET A 34 -0.08 12.64 -13.44
N ALA A 35 0.51 11.46 -13.28
CA ALA A 35 0.38 10.67 -12.06
C ALA A 35 0.90 11.44 -10.82
N SER A 36 2.04 12.13 -10.96
CA SER A 36 2.59 12.99 -9.90
C SER A 36 1.63 14.12 -9.53
N VAL A 37 1.05 14.80 -10.53
CA VAL A 37 0.06 15.87 -10.32
C VAL A 37 -1.18 15.35 -9.60
N VAL A 38 -1.71 14.21 -10.03
CA VAL A 38 -2.88 13.57 -9.40
C VAL A 38 -2.56 13.22 -7.94
N GLN A 39 -1.43 12.57 -7.68
CA GLN A 39 -1.01 12.22 -6.32
C GLN A 39 -0.81 13.46 -5.44
N LYS A 40 -0.21 14.53 -5.97
CA LYS A 40 -0.04 15.79 -5.25
C LYS A 40 -1.39 16.41 -4.87
N LYS A 41 -2.36 16.41 -5.79
CA LYS A 41 -3.72 16.88 -5.54
C LYS A 41 -4.43 16.01 -4.49
N MET A 42 -4.36 14.68 -4.60
CA MET A 42 -4.94 13.76 -3.61
C MET A 42 -4.35 13.99 -2.22
N ARG A 43 -3.03 14.14 -2.10
CA ARG A 43 -2.37 14.46 -0.81
C ARG A 43 -2.88 15.77 -0.23
N ALA A 44 -3.00 16.83 -1.04
CA ALA A 44 -3.50 18.12 -0.58
C ALA A 44 -4.95 18.03 -0.05
N ILE A 45 -5.82 17.29 -0.75
CA ILE A 45 -7.21 17.04 -0.32
C ILE A 45 -7.23 16.25 0.99
N ASN A 46 -6.44 15.17 1.09
CA ASN A 46 -6.37 14.35 2.31
C ASN A 46 -5.85 15.13 3.51
N VAL A 47 -4.85 16.00 3.34
CA VAL A 47 -4.34 16.85 4.43
C VAL A 47 -5.43 17.80 4.93
N ARG A 48 -6.17 18.45 4.02
CA ARG A 48 -7.30 19.33 4.40
C ARG A 48 -8.39 18.56 5.14
N LEU A 49 -8.78 17.39 4.63
CA LEU A 49 -9.76 16.52 5.28
C LEU A 49 -9.32 16.12 6.69
N LEU A 50 -8.08 15.65 6.87
CA LEU A 50 -7.57 15.24 8.17
C LEU A 50 -7.52 16.41 9.16
N GLN A 51 -7.20 17.62 8.69
CA GLN A 51 -7.29 18.82 9.50
C GLN A 51 -8.74 19.14 9.91
N ASP A 52 -9.69 19.00 8.99
CA ASP A 52 -11.12 19.25 9.27
C ASP A 52 -11.72 18.21 10.22
N ILE A 53 -11.30 16.95 10.12
CA ILE A 53 -11.66 15.88 11.05
C ILE A 53 -11.04 16.16 12.42
N LYS A 54 -9.75 16.52 12.48
CA LYS A 54 -9.06 16.85 13.74
C LYS A 54 -9.71 18.03 14.46
N LYS A 55 -10.13 19.06 13.71
CA LYS A 55 -10.85 20.22 14.25
C LYS A 55 -12.28 19.91 14.71
N ALA A 56 -12.89 18.84 14.21
CA ALA A 56 -14.28 18.50 14.54
C ALA A 56 -14.47 17.89 15.94
N GLY A 57 -13.40 17.53 16.65
CA GLY A 57 -13.47 17.04 18.03
C GLY A 57 -14.40 15.83 18.17
N LYS A 58 -15.52 16.01 18.88
CA LYS A 58 -16.52 14.94 19.11
C LYS A 58 -17.20 14.44 17.83
N ASP A 59 -17.28 15.28 16.79
CA ASP A 59 -17.90 14.92 15.49
C ASP A 59 -16.89 14.36 14.47
N ALA A 60 -15.62 14.17 14.86
CA ALA A 60 -14.56 13.67 13.98
C ALA A 60 -14.93 12.34 13.31
N ALA A 61 -15.45 11.39 14.10
CA ALA A 61 -15.84 10.07 13.60
C ALA A 61 -16.96 10.16 12.55
N ARG A 62 -17.95 11.03 12.78
CA ARG A 62 -19.06 11.23 11.84
C ARG A 62 -18.57 11.78 10.50
N LYS A 63 -17.72 12.82 10.53
CA LYS A 63 -17.14 13.42 9.32
C LYS A 63 -16.24 12.44 8.55
N PHE A 64 -15.47 11.63 9.26
CA PHE A 64 -14.66 10.57 8.65
C PHE A 64 -15.54 9.57 7.88
N TRP A 65 -16.57 9.02 8.52
CA TRP A 65 -17.45 8.04 7.87
C TRP A 65 -18.26 8.64 6.73
N GLN A 66 -18.67 9.90 6.84
CA GLN A 66 -19.35 10.61 5.76
C GLN A 66 -18.43 10.77 4.53
N TYR A 67 -17.15 11.08 4.75
CA TYR A 67 -16.16 11.14 3.68
C TYR A 67 -15.95 9.77 3.02
N ILE A 68 -15.75 8.70 3.80
CA ILE A 68 -15.60 7.34 3.25
C ILE A 68 -16.81 6.94 2.42
N ARG A 69 -18.02 7.25 2.88
CA ARG A 69 -19.25 6.99 2.13
C ARG A 69 -19.30 7.77 0.82
N SER A 70 -18.81 9.01 0.80
CA SER A 70 -18.75 9.82 -0.42
C SER A 70 -17.72 9.33 -1.46
N GLN A 71 -16.73 8.54 -1.03
CA GLN A 71 -15.70 7.97 -1.90
C GLN A 71 -16.13 6.62 -2.52
N GLN A 72 -17.18 6.00 -1.98
CA GLN A 72 -17.71 4.77 -2.56
C GLN A 72 -18.47 5.13 -3.84
N PRO A 73 -18.14 4.52 -4.99
CA PRO A 73 -18.96 4.67 -6.18
C PRO A 73 -20.39 4.26 -5.86
N THR A 74 -21.35 5.13 -6.19
CA THR A 74 -22.80 4.88 -6.12
C THR A 74 -23.20 3.87 -7.18
N LEU A 75 -22.57 2.70 -7.18
CA LEU A 75 -23.10 1.55 -7.88
C LEU A 75 -24.42 1.20 -7.19
N PRO A 76 -25.48 0.84 -7.96
CA PRO A 76 -26.64 0.24 -7.34
C PRO A 76 -26.12 -0.92 -6.51
N GLN A 77 -26.55 -0.97 -5.25
CA GLN A 77 -26.20 -2.01 -4.30
C GLN A 77 -26.77 -3.32 -4.82
N THR A 78 -26.15 -3.91 -5.85
CA THR A 78 -26.30 -5.32 -6.17
C THR A 78 -25.63 -5.99 -5.00
N GLN A 79 -26.44 -6.34 -4.00
CA GLN A 79 -26.02 -7.16 -2.89
C GLN A 79 -25.53 -8.46 -3.50
N ALA A 80 -24.22 -8.54 -3.78
CA ALA A 80 -23.59 -9.80 -4.06
C ALA A 80 -23.76 -10.60 -2.78
N GLY A 81 -24.73 -11.52 -2.79
CA GLY A 81 -24.97 -12.43 -1.67
C GLY A 81 -23.66 -13.08 -1.30
N ILE A 82 -23.35 -13.12 -0.01
CA ILE A 82 -22.12 -13.72 0.48
C ILE A 82 -22.18 -15.20 0.08
N GLN A 83 -21.17 -15.65 -0.65
CA GLN A 83 -21.07 -17.04 -1.06
C GLN A 83 -20.29 -17.83 -0.02
N ASP A 84 -20.71 -19.05 0.23
CA ASP A 84 -19.96 -20.00 1.03
C ASP A 84 -18.59 -20.25 0.34
N PRO A 85 -17.46 -20.07 1.06
CA PRO A 85 -16.12 -20.29 0.50
C PRO A 85 -15.90 -21.72 -0.02
N ASP A 86 -16.59 -22.72 0.53
CA ASP A 86 -16.37 -24.12 0.18
C ASP A 86 -17.30 -24.61 -0.94
N THR A 87 -18.54 -24.12 -0.97
CA THR A 87 -19.56 -24.60 -1.91
C THR A 87 -19.97 -23.59 -2.98
N GLY A 88 -19.62 -22.31 -2.82
CA GLY A 88 -19.97 -21.24 -3.78
C GLY A 88 -21.46 -20.89 -3.81
N HIS A 89 -22.29 -21.49 -2.94
CA HIS A 89 -23.71 -21.18 -2.85
C HIS A 89 -23.93 -19.85 -2.11
N ALA A 90 -24.94 -19.10 -2.55
CA ALA A 90 -25.37 -17.88 -1.87
C ALA A 90 -25.95 -18.26 -0.50
N LEU A 91 -25.33 -17.75 0.57
CA LEU A 91 -25.73 -17.99 1.94
C LEU A 91 -26.96 -17.15 2.30
N SER A 92 -27.84 -17.73 3.12
CA SER A 92 -28.91 -16.98 3.76
C SER A 92 -28.34 -15.94 4.74
N GLU A 93 -29.09 -14.87 5.04
CA GLU A 93 -28.65 -13.80 5.95
C GLU A 93 -28.22 -14.33 7.33
N GLU A 94 -28.93 -15.34 7.85
CA GLU A 94 -28.64 -15.98 9.13
C GLU A 94 -27.35 -16.82 9.11
N GLU A 95 -27.00 -17.38 7.94
CA GLU A 95 -25.78 -18.15 7.74
C GLU A 95 -24.58 -17.22 7.51
N CYS A 96 -24.81 -16.09 6.84
CA CYS A 96 -23.83 -15.02 6.72
C CYS A 96 -23.42 -14.48 8.10
N LEU A 97 -24.39 -14.22 8.98
CA LEU A 97 -24.13 -13.74 10.33
C LEU A 97 -23.30 -14.76 11.13
N ARG A 98 -23.66 -16.06 11.05
CA ARG A 98 -22.89 -17.13 11.70
C ARG A 98 -21.49 -17.28 11.13
N LEU A 99 -21.29 -17.10 9.83
CA LEU A 99 -19.98 -17.14 9.18
C LEU A 99 -19.10 -15.98 9.65
N VAL A 100 -19.66 -14.77 9.68
CA VAL A 100 -18.99 -13.57 10.18
C VAL A 100 -18.61 -13.74 11.65
N GLU A 101 -19.56 -14.17 12.50
CA GLU A 101 -19.33 -14.42 13.92
C GLU A 101 -18.24 -15.46 14.14
N LYS A 102 -18.26 -16.58 13.41
CA LYS A 102 -17.22 -17.62 13.47
C LYS A 102 -15.85 -17.08 13.05
N HIS A 103 -15.79 -16.33 11.96
CA HIS A 103 -14.53 -15.78 11.44
C HIS A 103 -13.92 -14.75 12.39
N PHE A 104 -14.73 -13.84 12.93
CA PHE A 104 -14.27 -12.86 13.91
C PHE A 104 -13.90 -13.51 15.23
N SER A 105 -14.70 -14.46 15.74
CA SER A 105 -14.38 -15.19 16.98
C SER A 105 -13.05 -15.92 16.90
N ALA A 106 -12.76 -16.57 15.77
CA ALA A 106 -11.47 -17.22 15.55
C ALA A 106 -10.30 -16.22 15.50
N LYS A 107 -10.49 -15.05 14.89
CA LYS A 107 -9.48 -13.99 14.85
C LYS A 107 -9.23 -13.36 16.22
N PHE A 108 -10.28 -13.13 17.00
CA PHE A 108 -10.17 -12.60 18.37
C PHE A 108 -9.52 -13.62 19.31
N GLN A 109 -9.87 -14.90 19.21
CA GLN A 109 -9.21 -15.95 19.99
C GLN A 109 -7.73 -16.11 19.61
N SER A 110 -7.38 -16.01 18.32
CA SER A 110 -5.99 -16.01 17.87
C SER A 110 -5.22 -14.82 18.45
N LEU A 111 -5.84 -13.63 18.48
CA LEU A 111 -5.23 -12.42 19.04
C LEU A 111 -5.07 -12.50 20.56
N GLU A 112 -6.08 -13.01 21.27
CA GLU A 112 -5.98 -13.22 22.73
C GLU A 112 -4.90 -14.24 23.10
N ASN A 113 -4.72 -15.29 22.29
CA ASN A 113 -3.66 -16.27 22.51
C ASN A 113 -2.26 -15.67 22.25
N GLU A 114 -2.13 -14.80 21.25
CA GLU A 114 -0.90 -14.04 20.99
C GLU A 114 -0.56 -13.08 22.15
N ILE A 115 -1.59 -12.45 22.74
CA ILE A 115 -1.45 -11.57 23.90
C ILE A 115 -1.12 -12.38 25.18
N LYS A 116 -1.74 -13.56 25.39
CA LYS A 116 -1.54 -14.40 26.58
C LYS A 116 -0.22 -15.20 26.56
N SER A 117 0.35 -15.48 25.39
CA SER A 117 1.69 -16.10 25.26
C SER A 117 2.84 -15.12 25.43
N THR A 118 2.56 -13.83 25.64
CA THR A 118 3.57 -12.84 26.00
C THR A 118 3.57 -12.69 27.53
N ASP A 119 4.52 -13.33 28.20
CA ASP A 119 4.84 -13.11 29.62
C ASP A 119 5.00 -11.60 29.93
N PRO A 120 4.79 -11.17 31.20
CA PRO A 120 4.69 -9.76 31.53
C PRO A 120 6.06 -9.05 31.46
N GLU A 121 6.15 -8.11 30.51
CA GLU A 121 7.09 -6.98 30.38
C GLU A 121 8.61 -7.25 30.49
N PRO A 122 9.38 -6.68 29.54
CA PRO A 122 10.41 -5.75 29.89
C PRO A 122 9.82 -4.35 29.76
N ARG A 123 9.72 -3.65 30.90
CA ARG A 123 9.56 -2.19 30.95
C ARG A 123 10.41 -1.60 29.83
N MET A 124 9.80 -0.88 28.91
CA MET A 124 10.56 -0.06 27.97
C MET A 124 11.40 0.90 28.79
N SER A 125 12.66 0.55 29.00
CA SER A 125 13.67 1.54 29.30
C SER A 125 13.63 2.51 28.14
N LEU A 126 13.23 3.75 28.42
CA LEU A 126 13.52 4.89 27.57
C LEU A 126 15.05 5.00 27.50
N HIS A 127 15.68 4.14 26.70
CA HIS A 127 17.05 4.38 26.31
C HIS A 127 17.03 5.68 25.51
N PRO A 128 17.80 6.71 25.92
CA PRO A 128 17.96 7.89 25.10
C PRO A 128 18.47 7.40 23.75
N CYS A 129 17.73 7.74 22.69
CA CYS A 129 18.09 7.46 21.31
C CYS A 129 19.57 7.81 21.13
N ALA A 130 20.42 6.77 21.02
CA ALA A 130 21.86 6.96 20.93
C ALA A 130 22.11 7.85 19.72
N THR A 131 22.67 9.02 19.96
CA THR A 131 22.88 10.03 18.93
C THR A 131 23.98 9.48 18.02
N ILE A 132 23.58 8.92 16.88
CA ILE A 132 24.48 8.32 15.90
C ILE A 132 25.50 9.39 15.52
N THR A 133 26.77 9.14 15.87
CA THR A 133 27.83 10.11 15.61
C THR A 133 28.26 10.05 14.13
N THR A 134 28.65 11.19 13.57
CA THR A 134 29.05 11.30 12.15
C THR A 134 30.17 10.32 11.79
N ARG A 135 31.07 10.01 12.72
CA ARG A 135 32.13 9.00 12.55
C ARG A 135 31.61 7.57 12.42
N GLU A 136 30.56 7.20 13.14
CA GLU A 136 29.97 5.85 13.04
C GLU A 136 29.25 5.68 11.70
N LEU A 137 28.59 6.74 11.23
CA LEU A 137 27.97 6.78 9.92
C LEU A 137 29.02 6.64 8.80
N GLU A 138 30.12 7.38 8.87
CA GLU A 138 31.22 7.28 7.89
C GLU A 138 31.89 5.89 7.88
N ARG A 139 32.00 5.25 9.06
CA ARG A 139 32.54 3.90 9.17
C ARG A 139 31.60 2.86 8.56
N ALA A 140 30.29 3.02 8.74
CA ALA A 140 29.29 2.17 8.12
C ALA A 140 29.28 2.31 6.59
N ILE A 141 29.44 3.54 6.07
CA ILE A 141 29.52 3.81 4.63
C ILE A 141 30.74 3.15 4.01
N LYS A 142 31.90 3.16 4.69
CA LYS A 142 33.12 2.48 4.21
C LYS A 142 32.98 0.96 4.09
N HIS A 143 32.07 0.35 4.84
CA HIS A 143 31.80 -1.10 4.77
C HIS A 143 30.75 -1.49 3.73
N LEU A 144 30.12 -0.52 3.05
CA LEU A 144 29.26 -0.78 1.88
C LEU A 144 30.16 -0.97 0.66
N SER A 145 30.61 -2.20 0.42
CA SER A 145 31.37 -2.52 -0.80
C SER A 145 30.52 -2.26 -2.05
N GLY A 146 31.14 -1.62 -3.05
CA GLY A 146 30.52 -1.13 -4.29
C GLY A 146 29.93 -2.19 -5.23
N SER A 147 29.73 -3.42 -4.76
CA SER A 147 29.12 -4.53 -5.50
C SER A 147 27.71 -4.88 -4.98
N THR A 148 27.08 -4.01 -4.18
CA THR A 148 25.71 -4.22 -3.72
C THR A 148 24.74 -3.51 -4.65
N ALA A 149 23.84 -4.27 -5.28
CA ALA A 149 22.80 -3.72 -6.15
C ALA A 149 22.05 -2.59 -5.44
N ALA A 150 22.17 -1.38 -5.97
CA ALA A 150 21.46 -0.22 -5.48
C ALA A 150 19.97 -0.37 -5.80
N GLY A 151 19.11 -0.18 -4.81
CA GLY A 151 17.67 -0.12 -5.02
C GLY A 151 17.27 1.09 -5.86
N LEU A 152 15.97 1.24 -6.11
CA LEU A 152 15.32 2.23 -7.00
C LEU A 152 15.74 3.72 -6.79
N HIS A 153 16.47 4.03 -5.71
CA HIS A 153 16.96 5.37 -5.37
C HIS A 153 18.48 5.45 -5.11
N GLY A 154 19.27 4.47 -5.56
CA GLY A 154 20.72 4.48 -5.31
C GLY A 154 21.11 3.99 -3.90
N ILE A 155 20.15 3.59 -3.07
CA ILE A 155 20.39 3.17 -1.68
C ILE A 155 20.68 1.66 -1.65
N PRO A 156 21.83 1.23 -1.07
CA PRO A 156 22.14 -0.20 -0.95
C PRO A 156 21.13 -0.92 -0.07
N ALA A 157 20.57 -2.03 -0.57
CA ALA A 157 19.54 -2.81 0.14
C ALA A 157 20.01 -3.34 1.50
N LEU A 158 21.32 -3.54 1.68
CA LEU A 158 21.92 -3.96 2.95
C LEU A 158 21.72 -2.92 4.07
N LEU A 159 21.66 -1.63 3.74
CA LEU A 159 21.43 -0.57 4.72
C LEU A 159 20.02 -0.67 5.30
N ILE A 160 19.03 -0.91 4.43
CA ILE A 160 17.63 -1.07 4.82
C ILE A 160 17.47 -2.31 5.71
N LYS A 161 18.15 -3.41 5.37
CA LYS A 161 18.12 -4.65 6.16
C LYS A 161 18.74 -4.51 7.56
N LYS A 162 19.65 -3.58 7.77
CA LYS A 162 20.32 -3.34 9.07
C LYS A 162 19.59 -2.29 9.93
N MET A 163 18.60 -1.62 9.37
CA MET A 163 17.76 -0.63 10.07
C MET A 163 16.39 -1.20 10.50
N GLY A 164 16.13 -2.49 10.24
CA GLY A 164 14.95 -3.22 10.69
C GLY A 164 15.25 -4.10 11.88
#